data_AF-A0A7J4NA58-F1
#
_entry.id   AF-A0A7J4NA58-F1
#
_cell.length_a   1.000
_cell.length_b   1.000
_cell.length_c   1.000
_cell.angle_alpha   90.00
_cell.angle_beta   90.00
_cell.angle_gamma   90.00
#
_symmetry.space_group_name_H-M   'P 1'
#
loop_
_entity.id
_entity.type
_entity.pdbx_description
1 polymer ?
#
loop_
_entity_poly.entity_id
_entity_poly.type
_entity_poly.pdbx_seq_one_letter_code
_entity_poly.pdbx_strand_id
1 'polypeptide(L)'
;MKIDGRTWGGLGGSNPSIFRTPFEMPEEEIARLLEPIMEEGMVLVLHNPSFGMFDTTFSGMHVGSTAVTEAIEKCKPSVVLSGHIHEDRGVVRKEGVWYMNPGAAKDRYAGMMELDDEVRLTLLDL
;
A
#
# COMPACT_ATOMS: atom_id res chain seq x y z
N MET A 1 -15.49 -3.38 -0.76
CA MET A 1 -16.38 -3.67 -1.91
C MET A 1 -15.97 -4.99 -2.56
N LYS A 2 -16.83 -5.66 -3.33
CA LYS A 2 -16.48 -6.88 -4.06
C LYS A 2 -16.55 -6.64 -5.57
N ILE A 3 -15.50 -7.04 -6.29
CA ILE A 3 -15.38 -6.94 -7.76
C ILE A 3 -14.78 -8.27 -8.24
N ASP A 4 -15.43 -8.92 -9.21
CA ASP A 4 -14.99 -10.19 -9.80
C ASP A 4 -14.60 -11.26 -8.76
N GLY A 5 -15.42 -11.40 -7.72
CA GLY A 5 -15.22 -12.38 -6.65
C GLY A 5 -14.12 -12.02 -5.63
N ARG A 6 -13.40 -10.90 -5.82
CA ARG A 6 -12.36 -10.42 -4.90
C ARG A 6 -12.87 -9.31 -4.02
N THR A 7 -12.46 -9.31 -2.76
CA THR A 7 -12.72 -8.21 -1.82
C THR A 7 -11.67 -7.13 -1.99
N TRP A 8 -12.11 -5.88 -2.07
CA TRP A 8 -11.29 -4.69 -2.19
C TRP A 8 -11.59 -3.75 -1.02
N GLY A 9 -10.55 -3.16 -0.46
CA GLY A 9 -10.65 -2.12 0.55
C GLY A 9 -9.46 -1.21 0.49
N GLY A 10 -9.53 -0.11 1.23
CA GLY A 10 -8.47 0.86 1.19
C GLY A 10 -8.67 2.01 2.14
N LEU A 11 -7.57 2.72 2.38
CA LEU A 11 -7.52 3.88 3.24
C LEU A 11 -6.61 4.95 2.62
N GLY A 12 -7.16 6.16 2.48
CA GLY A 12 -6.38 7.34 2.08
C GLY A 12 -5.67 7.99 3.28
N GLY A 13 -5.00 9.10 3.04
CA GLY A 13 -4.24 9.81 4.08
C GLY A 13 -2.92 9.14 4.42
N SER A 14 -2.24 9.64 5.45
CA SER A 14 -1.00 9.07 5.95
C SER A 14 -0.88 9.20 7.46
N ASN A 15 0.10 8.53 8.06
CA ASN A 15 0.58 8.90 9.37
C ASN A 15 1.34 10.25 9.32
N PRO A 16 1.50 10.96 10.46
CA PRO A 16 2.32 12.15 10.52
C PRO A 16 3.76 11.87 10.10
N SER A 17 4.27 12.67 9.17
CA SER A 17 5.64 12.49 8.64
C SER A 17 6.33 13.84 8.42
N ILE A 18 7.56 13.80 7.89
CA ILE A 18 8.29 15.01 7.48
C ILE A 18 7.59 15.79 6.35
N PHE A 19 6.67 15.15 5.61
CA PHE A 19 5.96 15.77 4.50
C PHE A 19 4.80 16.66 4.95
N ARG A 20 4.27 16.47 6.17
CA ARG A 20 3.13 17.22 6.71
C ARG A 20 1.98 17.32 5.70
N THR A 21 1.55 16.17 5.21
CA THR A 21 0.53 16.12 4.16
C THR A 21 -0.81 16.67 4.66
N PRO A 22 -1.71 17.14 3.78
CA PRO A 22 -2.98 17.75 4.21
C PRO A 22 -3.91 16.83 5.00
N PHE A 23 -3.74 15.50 4.88
CA PHE A 23 -4.57 14.51 5.54
C PHE A 23 -3.71 13.47 6.27
N GLU A 24 -3.26 13.85 7.47
CA GLU A 24 -2.51 12.99 8.38
C GLU A 24 -3.37 12.54 9.57
N MET A 25 -3.22 11.28 9.97
CA MET A 25 -3.94 10.65 11.08
C MET A 25 -2.96 9.86 11.94
N PRO A 26 -3.07 9.89 13.27
CA PRO A 26 -2.20 9.08 14.13
C PRO A 26 -2.43 7.58 13.88
N GLU A 27 -1.43 6.76 14.21
CA GLU A 27 -1.44 5.31 13.96
C GLU A 27 -2.67 4.62 14.56
N GLU A 28 -3.13 5.07 15.73
CA GLU A 28 -4.32 4.53 16.40
C GLU A 28 -5.60 4.74 15.57
N GLU A 29 -5.69 5.87 14.89
CA GLU A 29 -6.84 6.18 14.03
C GLU A 29 -6.76 5.37 12.72
N ILE A 30 -5.56 5.21 12.16
CA ILE A 30 -5.33 4.34 11.00
C ILE A 30 -5.76 2.90 11.33
N ALA A 31 -5.33 2.37 12.48
CA ALA A 31 -5.71 1.03 12.94
C ALA A 31 -7.24 0.90 13.09
N ARG A 32 -7.89 1.88 13.75
CA ARG A 32 -9.33 1.91 13.97
C ARG A 32 -10.13 1.91 12.66
N LEU A 33 -9.63 2.60 11.64
CA LEU A 33 -10.29 2.70 10.33
C LEU A 33 -10.05 1.48 9.46
N LEU A 34 -8.88 0.85 9.54
CA LEU A 34 -8.57 -0.37 8.79
C LEU A 34 -9.29 -1.59 9.37
N GLU A 35 -9.27 -1.79 10.69
CA GLU A 35 -9.79 -3.01 11.33
C GLU A 35 -11.15 -3.51 10.80
N PRO A 36 -12.20 -2.69 10.65
CA PRO A 36 -13.50 -3.16 10.19
C PRO A 36 -13.58 -3.51 8.70
N ILE A 37 -12.58 -3.14 7.89
CA ILE A 37 -12.58 -3.39 6.43
C ILE A 37 -11.58 -4.47 5.99
N MET A 38 -10.73 -4.94 6.92
CA MET A 38 -9.72 -5.94 6.62
C MET A 38 -10.35 -7.32 6.44
N GLU A 39 -10.05 -7.99 5.32
CA GLU A 39 -10.49 -9.35 5.01
C GLU A 39 -9.31 -10.14 4.41
N GLU A 40 -9.13 -11.39 4.84
CA GLU A 40 -8.04 -12.24 4.35
C GLU A 40 -8.10 -12.41 2.83
N GLY A 41 -6.95 -12.33 2.16
CA GLY A 41 -6.88 -12.45 0.71
C GLY A 41 -7.42 -11.25 -0.09
N MET A 42 -7.86 -10.17 0.56
CA MET A 42 -8.32 -8.95 -0.14
C MET A 42 -7.22 -8.29 -0.99
N VAL A 43 -7.63 -7.40 -1.88
CA VAL A 43 -6.77 -6.37 -2.45
C VAL A 43 -6.91 -5.11 -1.60
N LEU A 44 -5.80 -4.70 -0.98
CA LEU A 44 -5.74 -3.52 -0.13
C LEU A 44 -5.08 -2.37 -0.88
N VAL A 45 -5.75 -1.22 -0.97
CA VAL A 45 -5.25 -0.02 -1.66
C VAL A 45 -5.05 1.10 -0.66
N LEU A 46 -3.82 1.55 -0.51
CA LEU A 46 -3.42 2.53 0.49
C LEU A 46 -2.80 3.74 -0.19
N HIS A 47 -2.96 4.91 0.43
CA HIS A 47 -2.11 6.04 0.07
C HIS A 47 -0.73 5.90 0.71
N ASN A 48 -0.64 5.82 2.04
CA ASN A 48 0.62 5.64 2.77
C ASN A 48 1.06 4.17 2.80
N PRO A 49 2.34 3.87 2.50
CA PRO A 49 2.86 2.51 2.52
C PRO A 49 2.92 1.93 3.94
N SER A 50 3.01 0.60 4.04
CA SER A 50 3.38 -0.05 5.29
C SER A 50 4.84 0.26 5.63
N PHE A 51 5.14 0.42 6.92
CA PHE A 51 6.50 0.62 7.40
C PHE A 51 7.45 -0.50 6.91
N GLY A 52 8.57 -0.12 6.31
CA GLY A 52 9.58 -1.04 5.76
C GLY A 52 9.21 -1.67 4.41
N MET A 53 8.21 -1.13 3.69
CA MET A 53 7.85 -1.56 2.35
C MET A 53 7.53 -0.38 1.44
N PHE A 54 8.44 -0.06 0.52
CA PHE A 54 8.28 1.05 -0.42
C PHE A 54 8.02 2.39 0.29
N ASP A 55 8.65 2.59 1.44
CA ASP A 55 8.43 3.71 2.35
C ASP A 55 9.69 4.54 2.64
N THR A 56 10.76 4.33 1.86
CA THR A 56 12.05 4.98 2.05
C THR A 56 12.13 6.28 1.27
N THR A 57 12.32 7.40 1.95
CA THR A 57 12.51 8.69 1.28
C THR A 57 13.91 8.82 0.65
N PHE A 58 14.13 9.85 -0.17
CA PHE A 58 15.46 10.17 -0.72
C PHE A 58 16.53 10.38 0.36
N SER A 59 16.14 10.77 1.58
CA SER A 59 17.07 10.91 2.72
C SER A 59 17.33 9.60 3.46
N GLY A 60 16.78 8.48 2.97
CA GLY A 60 16.89 7.16 3.61
C GLY A 60 16.00 6.98 4.84
N MET A 61 14.97 7.81 5.02
CA MET A 61 14.06 7.71 6.17
C MET A 61 12.87 6.83 5.82
N HIS A 62 12.53 5.89 6.71
CA HIS A 62 11.27 5.15 6.63
C HIS A 62 10.14 5.98 7.19
N VAL A 63 9.07 6.14 6.41
CA VAL A 63 7.91 6.98 6.76
C VAL A 63 6.58 6.25 6.55
N GLY A 64 6.61 4.92 6.39
CA GLY A 64 5.40 4.11 6.31
C GLY A 64 4.70 4.00 7.66
N SER A 65 3.47 3.51 7.64
CA SER A 65 2.64 3.32 8.84
C SER A 65 2.91 1.96 9.49
N THR A 66 3.08 1.98 10.81
CA THR A 66 3.19 0.75 11.61
C THR A 66 1.83 0.08 11.78
N ALA A 67 0.74 0.85 11.94
CA ALA A 67 -0.62 0.32 12.01
C ALA A 67 -1.03 -0.40 10.73
N VAL A 68 -0.63 0.12 9.56
CA VAL A 68 -0.80 -0.56 8.28
C VAL A 68 -0.06 -1.90 8.28
N THR A 69 1.20 -1.91 8.74
CA THR A 69 2.03 -3.13 8.80
C THR A 69 1.37 -4.20 9.66
N GLU A 70 0.92 -3.84 10.86
CA GLU A 70 0.22 -4.73 11.78
C GLU A 70 -1.08 -5.28 11.18
N ALA A 71 -1.87 -4.44 10.50
CA ALA A 71 -3.09 -4.87 9.83
C ALA A 71 -2.81 -5.89 8.72
N ILE A 72 -1.79 -5.67 7.90
CA ILE A 72 -1.37 -6.58 6.84
C ILE A 72 -0.86 -7.90 7.42
N GLU A 73 -0.04 -7.86 8.47
CA GLU A 73 0.49 -9.06 9.12
C GLU A 73 -0.62 -9.92 9.76
N LYS A 74 -1.60 -9.28 10.41
CA LYS A 74 -2.74 -9.95 11.04
C LYS A 74 -3.70 -10.56 10.01
N CYS A 75 -3.97 -9.83 8.93
CA CYS A 75 -5.05 -10.18 8.00
C CYS A 75 -4.58 -10.94 6.75
N LYS A 76 -3.31 -10.77 6.35
CA LYS A 76 -2.72 -11.36 5.13
C LYS A 76 -3.55 -11.09 3.85
N PRO A 77 -3.65 -9.82 3.39
CA PRO A 77 -4.16 -9.50 2.05
C PRO A 77 -3.38 -10.25 0.95
N SER A 78 -3.98 -10.48 -0.20
CA SER A 78 -3.26 -11.07 -1.35
C SER A 78 -2.38 -10.04 -2.05
N VAL A 79 -2.83 -8.79 -2.08
CA VAL A 79 -2.14 -7.66 -2.71
C VAL A 79 -2.28 -6.41 -1.85
N VAL A 80 -1.18 -5.67 -1.71
CA VAL A 80 -1.11 -4.34 -1.09
C VAL A 80 -0.55 -3.36 -2.12
N LEU A 81 -1.36 -2.38 -2.49
CA LEU A 81 -0.95 -1.28 -3.36
C LEU A 81 -0.76 -0.04 -2.50
N SER A 82 0.36 0.64 -2.65
CA SER A 82 0.65 1.91 -1.97
C SER A 82 1.17 2.95 -2.94
N GLY A 83 1.21 4.21 -2.50
CA GLY A 83 1.86 5.30 -3.21
C GLY A 83 2.64 6.16 -2.22
N HIS A 84 2.39 7.47 -2.27
CA HIS A 84 2.94 8.49 -1.36
C HIS A 84 4.45 8.75 -1.48
N ILE A 85 5.28 7.69 -1.51
CA ILE A 85 6.73 7.79 -1.62
C ILE A 85 7.13 7.60 -3.08
N HIS A 86 7.43 8.72 -3.75
CA HIS A 86 7.64 8.73 -5.20
C HIS A 86 8.93 8.04 -5.62
N GLU A 87 9.91 8.04 -4.73
CA GLU A 87 11.26 7.53 -4.95
C GLU A 87 11.45 6.04 -4.66
N ASP A 88 10.56 5.43 -3.86
CA ASP A 88 10.66 4.01 -3.48
C ASP A 88 9.68 3.15 -4.27
N ARG A 89 9.78 3.26 -5.59
CA ARG A 89 8.99 2.49 -6.57
C ARG A 89 9.46 1.04 -6.59
N GLY A 90 8.53 0.09 -6.59
CA GLY A 90 8.89 -1.33 -6.62
C GLY A 90 7.73 -2.30 -6.63
N VAL A 91 8.08 -3.57 -6.86
CA VAL A 91 7.19 -4.73 -6.73
C VAL A 91 7.95 -5.82 -5.98
N VAL A 92 7.33 -6.43 -4.98
CA VAL A 92 7.91 -7.56 -4.25
C VAL A 92 6.82 -8.48 -3.71
N ARG A 93 7.13 -9.78 -3.61
CA ARG A 93 6.32 -10.75 -2.87
C ARG A 93 7.03 -11.10 -1.58
N LYS A 94 6.41 -10.83 -0.44
CA LYS A 94 6.94 -11.14 0.89
C LYS A 94 5.86 -11.86 1.70
N GLU A 95 6.21 -13.03 2.23
CA GLU A 95 5.30 -13.85 3.06
C GLU A 95 3.93 -14.13 2.42
N GLY A 96 3.93 -14.40 1.11
CA GLY A 96 2.70 -14.68 0.37
C GLY A 96 1.92 -13.46 -0.08
N VAL A 97 2.22 -12.26 0.44
CA VAL A 97 1.59 -10.98 0.07
C VAL A 97 2.37 -10.31 -1.05
N TRP A 98 1.69 -9.85 -2.08
CA TRP A 98 2.28 -8.98 -3.10
C TRP A 98 2.19 -7.51 -2.67
N TYR A 99 3.27 -6.77 -2.89
CA TYR A 99 3.32 -5.32 -2.68
C TYR A 99 3.69 -4.63 -3.98
N MET A 100 3.07 -3.48 -4.25
CA MET A 100 3.49 -2.58 -5.33
C MET A 100 3.32 -1.12 -4.95
N ASN A 101 4.39 -0.35 -5.16
CA ASN A 101 4.35 1.09 -5.32
C ASN A 101 4.68 1.41 -6.79
N PRO A 102 3.72 1.94 -7.59
CA PRO A 102 3.94 2.17 -9.01
C PRO A 102 4.91 3.33 -9.29
N GLY A 103 5.20 4.18 -8.30
CA GLY A 103 5.91 5.44 -8.49
C GLY A 103 4.99 6.57 -8.93
N ALA A 104 5.56 7.76 -9.12
CA ALA A 104 4.78 8.96 -9.39
C ALA A 104 4.34 9.07 -10.86
N ALA A 105 3.02 9.29 -11.06
CA ALA A 105 2.46 9.48 -12.40
C ALA A 105 3.04 10.70 -13.15
N LYS A 106 3.46 11.75 -12.43
CA LYS A 106 4.12 12.93 -13.02
C LYS A 106 5.43 12.59 -13.74
N ASP A 107 6.07 11.49 -13.33
CA ASP A 107 7.32 10.98 -13.88
C ASP A 107 7.06 9.86 -14.91
N ARG A 108 5.81 9.74 -15.38
CA ARG A 108 5.33 8.76 -16.36
C ARG A 108 5.43 7.31 -15.88
N TYR A 109 5.35 7.08 -14.58
CA TYR A 109 5.24 5.73 -14.04
C TYR A 109 3.79 5.27 -13.85
N ALA A 110 3.57 3.97 -14.03
CA ALA A 110 2.34 3.28 -13.69
C ALA A 110 2.61 1.86 -13.20
N GLY A 111 1.58 1.22 -12.64
CA GLY A 111 1.58 -0.19 -12.27
C GLY A 111 0.40 -0.90 -12.94
N MET A 112 0.64 -2.11 -13.45
CA MET A 112 -0.37 -2.99 -14.01
C MET A 112 -0.52 -4.22 -13.12
N MET A 113 -1.77 -4.56 -12.83
CA MET A 113 -2.12 -5.72 -12.04
C MET A 113 -3.06 -6.62 -12.85
N GLU A 114 -2.63 -7.85 -13.05
CA GLU A 114 -3.42 -8.93 -13.66
C GLU A 114 -3.92 -9.84 -12.54
N LEU A 115 -5.24 -10.10 -12.50
CA LEU A 115 -5.96 -10.77 -11.40
C LEU A 115 -6.66 -12.07 -11.83
N ASP A 116 -6.03 -12.82 -12.74
CA ASP A 116 -6.49 -14.13 -13.18
C ASP A 116 -6.27 -15.20 -12.08
N ASP A 117 -5.97 -16.45 -12.47
CA ASP A 117 -5.65 -17.55 -11.54
C ASP A 117 -4.41 -17.23 -10.69
N GLU A 118 -3.44 -16.52 -11.26
CA GLU A 118 -2.26 -15.99 -10.56
C GLU A 118 -2.23 -14.47 -10.60
N VAL A 119 -1.85 -13.85 -9.47
CA VAL A 119 -1.61 -12.41 -9.41
C VAL A 119 -0.28 -12.09 -10.05
N ARG A 120 -0.29 -11.15 -11.01
CA ARG A 120 0.93 -10.56 -11.58
C ARG A 120 0.92 -9.04 -11.43
N LEU A 121 2.04 -8.51 -10.93
CA LEU A 121 2.27 -7.07 -10.80
C LEU A 121 3.44 -6.65 -11.69
N THR A 122 3.22 -5.63 -12.52
CA THR A 122 4.22 -5.12 -13.47
C THR A 122 4.34 -3.61 -13.33
N LEU A 123 5.57 -3.13 -13.18
CA LEU A 123 5.88 -1.71 -13.25
C LEU A 123 5.98 -1.26 -14.71
N LEU A 124 5.38 -0.12 -15.03
CA LEU A 124 5.34 0.45 -16.37
C LEU A 124 5.97 1.84 -16.40
N ASP A 125 6.71 2.11 -17.46
CA ASP A 125 7.18 3.44 -17.85
C ASP A 125 6.39 3.84 -19.12
N LEU A 126 5.60 4.91 -19.04
CA LEU A 126 4.64 5.36 -20.05
C LEU A 126 5.22 6.39 -21.01
#